data_AF-A0A6I7Z053-F1
#
_entry.id   AF-A0A6I7Z053-F1
#
_cell.length_a   1.000
_cell.length_b   1.000
_cell.length_c   1.000
_cell.angle_alpha   90.00
_cell.angle_beta   90.00
_cell.angle_gamma   90.00
#
_symmetry.space_group_name_H-M   'P 1'
#
loop_
_entity.id
_entity.type
_entity.pdbx_description
1 polymer ?
#
loop_
_entity_poly.entity_id
_entity_poly.type
_entity_poly.pdbx_seq_one_letter_code
_entity_poly.pdbx_strand_id
1 'polypeptide(L)'
;MQAHARPHERIGSTMILSPTTLAAATGAGSPPVTALLGAVTATAAILGLRHGRQVFAWMKKTRDTDDDAKDLADADSYLKETFEKLCELAQKPCGATELAPLRRLRNLIKASADQLEVIRPDLNEVAEHVETYLATALPPCTGPVRVTPAELDGHRERAMRQEHARMELERAVSRAQQRIRVLRKP
;
A
#
# COMPACT_ATOMS: atom_id res chain seq x y z
N MET A 1 105.51 25.25 -53.83
CA MET A 1 105.40 26.09 -52.62
C MET A 1 104.16 25.67 -51.86
N GLN A 2 104.30 25.48 -50.54
CA GLN A 2 103.28 25.18 -49.52
C GLN A 2 102.05 26.11 -49.66
N ALA A 3 100.83 25.79 -49.21
CA ALA A 3 100.42 25.46 -47.84
C ALA A 3 98.92 25.03 -47.90
N HIS A 4 98.46 23.95 -47.27
CA HIS A 4 98.18 23.74 -45.83
C HIS A 4 96.72 24.11 -45.44
N ALA A 5 96.15 23.30 -44.53
CA ALA A 5 94.84 23.35 -43.85
C ALA A 5 93.79 22.37 -44.43
N ARG A 6 93.18 21.44 -43.68
CA ARG A 6 93.09 21.20 -42.23
C ARG A 6 92.69 19.74 -41.95
N PRO A 7 92.84 19.26 -40.70
CA PRO A 7 92.87 17.83 -40.35
C PRO A 7 91.66 17.38 -39.51
N HIS A 8 91.71 16.09 -39.18
CA HIS A 8 91.08 15.37 -38.06
C HIS A 8 89.90 14.45 -38.40
N GLU A 9 90.26 13.24 -38.84
CA GLU A 9 89.44 12.04 -38.69
C GLU A 9 89.95 11.16 -37.54
N ARG A 10 88.99 10.45 -36.94
CA ARG A 10 89.05 9.31 -36.01
C ARG A 10 89.23 9.59 -34.52
N ILE A 11 88.09 9.57 -33.83
CA ILE A 11 87.95 8.84 -32.57
C ILE A 11 86.63 8.05 -32.60
N GLY A 12 86.73 6.75 -32.35
CA GLY A 12 85.77 6.01 -31.52
C GLY A 12 84.49 5.50 -32.15
N SER A 13 84.54 4.27 -32.67
CA SER A 13 83.38 3.39 -32.67
C SER A 13 83.09 2.93 -31.24
N THR A 14 81.92 3.29 -30.69
CA THR A 14 81.30 2.52 -29.62
C THR A 14 79.81 2.39 -29.93
N MET A 15 79.43 1.19 -30.33
CA MET A 15 78.07 0.75 -30.59
C MET A 15 77.31 0.70 -29.25
N ILE A 16 76.37 1.61 -29.04
CA ILE A 16 75.40 1.53 -27.95
C ILE A 16 74.04 1.18 -28.57
N LEU A 17 73.49 0.08 -28.08
CA LEU A 17 72.16 -0.46 -28.37
C LEU A 17 71.10 0.65 -28.38
N SER A 18 70.35 0.77 -29.46
CA SER A 18 69.10 1.52 -29.48
C SER A 18 67.93 0.53 -29.60
N PRO A 19 66.94 0.63 -28.70
CA PRO A 19 65.82 -0.29 -28.63
C PRO A 19 64.97 -0.16 -29.90
N THR A 20 64.37 -1.27 -30.30
CA THR A 20 63.26 -1.30 -31.23
C THR A 20 62.16 -0.40 -30.66
N THR A 21 62.11 0.85 -31.11
CA THR A 21 60.93 1.68 -30.93
C THR A 21 59.83 0.98 -31.71
N LEU A 22 59.00 0.25 -30.97
CA LEU A 22 57.67 -0.11 -31.41
C LEU A 22 57.02 1.22 -31.77
N ALA A 23 56.99 1.53 -33.06
CA ALA A 23 56.20 2.61 -33.60
C ALA A 23 54.74 2.23 -33.33
N ALA A 24 54.25 2.58 -32.14
CA ALA A 24 52.84 2.85 -31.95
C ALA A 24 52.56 4.07 -32.83
N ALA A 25 52.34 3.80 -34.12
CA ALA A 25 51.59 4.69 -34.98
C ALA A 25 50.18 4.77 -34.39
N THR A 26 50.01 5.60 -33.36
CA THR A 26 48.71 6.19 -33.02
C THR A 26 48.41 7.17 -34.14
N GLY A 27 48.03 6.60 -35.29
CA GLY A 27 47.53 7.35 -36.43
C GLY A 27 46.42 8.26 -35.94
N ALA A 28 46.64 9.56 -36.12
CA ALA A 28 45.62 10.57 -36.02
C ALA A 28 44.51 10.24 -37.02
N GLY A 29 43.44 9.59 -36.55
CA GLY A 29 42.35 9.19 -37.43
C GLY A 29 41.42 8.17 -36.80
N SER A 30 40.61 8.57 -35.83
CA SER A 30 39.26 8.01 -35.62
C SER A 30 38.37 8.91 -34.72
N PRO A 31 38.29 10.25 -34.90
CA PRO A 31 37.26 11.03 -34.23
C PRO A 31 35.80 10.59 -34.55
N PRO A 32 35.44 10.03 -35.74
CA PRO A 32 34.04 9.65 -35.96
C PRO A 32 33.62 8.41 -35.17
N VAL A 33 34.53 7.46 -34.89
CA VAL A 33 34.18 6.18 -34.24
C VAL A 33 33.88 6.40 -32.75
N THR A 34 34.69 7.20 -32.06
CA THR A 34 34.44 7.56 -30.65
C THR A 34 33.22 8.45 -30.48
N ALA A 35 32.98 9.38 -31.41
CA ALA A 35 31.77 10.20 -31.42
C ALA A 35 30.49 9.36 -31.64
N LEU A 36 30.51 8.40 -32.57
CA LEU A 36 29.41 7.45 -32.79
C LEU A 36 29.15 6.58 -31.56
N LEU A 37 30.22 6.07 -30.92
CA LEU A 37 30.09 5.26 -29.71
C LEU A 37 29.53 6.08 -28.53
N GLY A 38 29.96 7.35 -28.40
CA GLY A 38 29.41 8.31 -27.43
C GLY A 38 27.92 8.62 -27.65
N ALA A 39 27.51 8.79 -28.92
CA ALA A 39 26.10 9.00 -29.26
C ALA A 39 25.24 7.77 -28.97
N VAL A 40 25.71 6.56 -29.28
CA VAL A 40 25.02 5.29 -28.98
C VAL A 40 24.89 5.06 -27.48
N THR A 41 25.96 5.28 -26.72
CA THR A 41 25.92 5.13 -25.25
C THR A 41 25.02 6.18 -24.59
N ALA A 42 25.04 7.43 -25.05
CA ALA A 42 24.13 8.46 -24.57
C ALA A 42 22.65 8.14 -24.87
N THR A 43 22.34 7.68 -26.09
CA THR A 43 20.97 7.28 -26.44
C THR A 43 20.51 6.04 -25.65
N ALA A 44 21.38 5.04 -25.47
CA ALA A 44 21.10 3.88 -24.64
C ALA A 44 20.85 4.28 -23.17
N ALA A 45 21.64 5.22 -22.62
CA ALA A 45 21.45 5.73 -21.27
C ALA A 45 20.13 6.49 -21.12
N ILE A 46 19.76 7.33 -22.10
CA ILE A 46 18.48 8.06 -22.11
C ILE A 46 17.29 7.08 -22.19
N LEU A 47 17.37 6.09 -23.08
CA LEU A 47 16.36 5.03 -23.20
C LEU A 47 16.25 4.22 -21.91
N GLY A 48 17.38 3.84 -21.31
CA GLY A 48 17.44 3.14 -20.03
C GLY A 48 16.81 3.93 -18.89
N LEU A 49 17.08 5.24 -18.79
CA LEU A 49 16.46 6.13 -17.82
C LEU A 49 14.95 6.27 -18.04
N ARG A 50 14.50 6.41 -19.29
CA ARG A 50 13.08 6.52 -19.62
C ARG A 50 12.34 5.22 -19.31
N HIS A 51 12.90 4.06 -19.68
CA HIS A 51 12.34 2.76 -19.35
C HIS A 51 12.33 2.52 -17.84
N GLY A 52 13.39 2.87 -17.14
CA GLY A 52 13.45 2.79 -15.68
C GLY A 52 12.31 3.59 -15.04
N ARG A 53 12.12 4.86 -15.44
CA ARG A 53 11.01 5.69 -14.94
C ARG A 53 9.64 5.10 -15.24
N GLN A 54 9.44 4.51 -16.43
CA GLN A 54 8.19 3.83 -16.78
C GLN A 54 7.95 2.58 -15.95
N VAL A 55 8.97 1.74 -15.73
CA VAL A 55 8.88 0.54 -14.89
C VAL A 55 8.60 0.93 -13.44
N PHE A 56 9.27 1.95 -12.90
CA PHE A 56 9.00 2.45 -11.55
C PHE A 56 7.59 3.03 -11.40
N ALA A 57 7.12 3.80 -12.38
CA ALA A 57 5.76 4.33 -12.36
C ALA A 57 4.71 3.21 -12.43
N TRP A 58 4.94 2.20 -13.27
CA TRP A 58 4.10 1.01 -13.33
C TRP A 58 4.13 0.22 -12.02
N MET A 59 5.32 -0.04 -11.47
CA MET A 59 5.48 -0.77 -10.20
C MET A 59 4.80 -0.06 -9.05
N LYS A 60 4.92 1.28 -8.98
CA LYS A 60 4.21 2.10 -8.00
C LYS A 60 2.70 1.98 -8.18
N LYS A 61 2.19 2.14 -9.40
CA LYS A 61 0.77 2.00 -9.69
C LYS A 61 0.22 0.62 -9.32
N THR A 62 0.95 -0.45 -9.64
CA THR A 62 0.57 -1.82 -9.28
C THR A 62 0.55 -2.00 -7.78
N ARG A 63 1.53 -1.44 -7.05
CA ARG A 63 1.57 -1.48 -5.60
C ARG A 63 0.41 -0.71 -4.97
N ASP A 64 0.13 0.50 -5.44
CA ASP A 64 -0.99 1.30 -4.95
C ASP A 64 -2.33 0.56 -5.15
N THR A 65 -2.48 -0.15 -6.29
CA THR A 65 -3.67 -0.98 -6.56
C THR A 65 -3.76 -2.21 -5.64
N ASP A 66 -2.63 -2.82 -5.32
CA ASP A 66 -2.56 -3.97 -4.40
C ASP A 66 -2.85 -3.56 -2.95
N ASP A 67 -2.34 -2.40 -2.54
CA ASP A 67 -2.60 -1.79 -1.23
C ASP A 67 -4.11 -1.46 -1.09
N ASP A 68 -4.74 -0.83 -2.10
CA ASP A 68 -6.19 -0.57 -2.13
C ASP A 68 -7.02 -1.87 -2.06
N ALA A 69 -6.59 -2.91 -2.79
CA ALA A 69 -7.26 -4.20 -2.79
C ALA A 69 -7.18 -4.89 -1.42
N LYS A 70 -6.04 -4.74 -0.72
CA LYS A 70 -5.83 -5.25 0.62
C LYS A 70 -6.67 -4.50 1.65
N ASP A 71 -6.71 -3.17 1.61
CA ASP A 71 -7.53 -2.37 2.52
C ASP A 71 -9.02 -2.72 2.36
N LEU A 72 -9.47 -2.95 1.12
CA LEU A 72 -10.82 -3.44 0.83
C LEU A 72 -11.06 -4.89 1.30
N ALA A 73 -10.01 -5.71 1.39
CA ALA A 73 -10.07 -7.04 1.98
C ALA A 73 -10.23 -7.00 3.50
N ASP A 74 -9.45 -6.13 4.16
CA ASP A 74 -9.50 -5.95 5.61
C ASP A 74 -10.86 -5.39 6.05
N ALA A 75 -11.39 -4.39 5.33
CA ALA A 75 -12.72 -3.85 5.59
C ALA A 75 -13.84 -4.91 5.48
N ASP A 76 -13.80 -5.77 4.46
CA ASP A 76 -14.76 -6.88 4.30
C ASP A 76 -14.64 -7.91 5.43
N SER A 77 -13.42 -8.17 5.90
CA SER A 77 -13.17 -9.05 7.04
C SER A 77 -13.83 -8.52 8.32
N TYR A 78 -13.67 -7.23 8.62
CA TYR A 78 -14.29 -6.60 9.79
C TYR A 78 -15.82 -6.58 9.71
N LEU A 79 -16.37 -6.37 8.51
CA LEU A 79 -17.82 -6.44 8.27
C LEU A 79 -18.35 -7.87 8.47
N LYS A 80 -17.62 -8.89 8.04
CA LYS A 80 -17.97 -10.30 8.27
C LYS A 80 -17.94 -10.65 9.75
N GLU A 81 -16.88 -10.27 10.46
CA GLU A 81 -16.78 -10.48 11.91
C GLU A 81 -17.92 -9.77 12.65
N THR A 82 -18.30 -8.56 12.22
CA THR A 82 -19.46 -7.84 12.75
C THR A 82 -20.76 -8.61 12.51
N PHE A 83 -20.98 -9.12 11.30
CA PHE A 83 -22.15 -9.92 10.97
C PHE A 83 -22.22 -11.21 11.81
N GLU A 84 -21.12 -11.93 11.96
CA GLU A 84 -21.04 -13.13 12.80
C GLU A 84 -21.41 -12.84 14.25
N LYS A 85 -20.89 -11.73 14.81
CA LYS A 85 -21.26 -11.29 16.16
C LYS A 85 -22.73 -10.92 16.28
N LEU A 86 -23.34 -10.31 15.26
CA LEU A 86 -24.78 -10.04 15.27
C LEU A 86 -25.62 -11.31 15.24
N CYS A 87 -25.18 -12.35 14.53
CA CYS A 87 -25.83 -13.66 14.56
C CYS A 87 -25.72 -14.32 15.94
N GLU A 88 -24.56 -14.24 16.60
CA GLU A 88 -24.38 -14.79 17.95
C GLU A 88 -25.30 -14.12 19.00
N LEU A 89 -25.53 -12.81 18.83
CA LEU A 89 -26.32 -11.95 19.72
C LEU A 89 -27.82 -11.92 19.36
N ALA A 90 -28.22 -12.54 18.24
CA ALA A 90 -29.61 -12.53 17.80
C ALA A 90 -30.54 -13.15 18.86
N GLN A 91 -31.68 -12.49 19.09
CA GLN A 91 -32.72 -12.92 20.03
C GLN A 91 -32.26 -13.06 21.49
N LYS A 92 -31.11 -12.49 21.84
CA LYS A 92 -30.57 -12.49 23.21
C LYS A 92 -30.55 -11.05 23.74
N PRO A 93 -31.20 -10.76 24.88
CA PRO A 93 -31.03 -9.48 25.54
C PRO A 93 -29.59 -9.34 26.02
N CYS A 94 -28.87 -8.32 25.54
CA CYS A 94 -27.44 -8.13 25.79
C CYS A 94 -27.16 -6.89 26.62
N GLY A 95 -26.22 -7.01 27.56
CA GLY A 95 -25.67 -5.90 28.33
C GLY A 95 -24.41 -5.33 27.69
N ALA A 96 -23.78 -4.38 28.39
CA ALA A 96 -22.59 -3.71 27.89
C ALA A 96 -21.38 -4.66 27.71
N THR A 97 -21.33 -5.76 28.46
CA THR A 97 -20.22 -6.73 28.42
C THR A 97 -20.28 -7.57 27.15
N GLU A 98 -21.46 -8.11 26.82
CA GLU A 98 -21.69 -8.92 25.63
C GLU A 98 -21.48 -8.10 24.34
N LEU A 99 -21.76 -6.80 24.41
CA LEU A 99 -21.61 -5.86 23.31
C LEU A 99 -20.19 -5.29 23.17
N ALA A 100 -19.29 -5.51 24.14
CA ALA A 100 -17.94 -4.96 24.12
C ALA A 100 -17.12 -5.29 22.85
N PRO A 101 -17.20 -6.51 22.25
CA PRO A 101 -16.49 -6.82 21.01
C PRO A 101 -16.87 -5.89 19.83
N LEU A 102 -18.12 -5.42 19.78
CA LEU A 102 -18.59 -4.54 18.72
C LEU A 102 -17.93 -3.15 18.77
N ARG A 103 -17.51 -2.67 19.95
CA ARG A 103 -16.74 -1.41 20.07
C ARG A 103 -15.40 -1.51 19.37
N ARG A 104 -14.72 -2.65 19.50
CA ARG A 104 -13.45 -2.89 18.80
C ARG A 104 -13.67 -2.89 17.29
N LEU A 105 -14.68 -3.60 16.80
CA LEU A 105 -15.00 -3.69 15.38
C LEU A 105 -15.38 -2.33 14.78
N ARG A 106 -16.15 -1.53 15.51
CA ARG A 106 -16.48 -0.15 15.13
C ARG A 106 -15.22 0.67 14.88
N ASN A 107 -14.23 0.61 15.78
CA ASN A 107 -13.00 1.38 15.63
C ASN A 107 -12.17 0.92 14.42
N LEU A 108 -12.14 -0.38 14.14
CA LEU A 108 -11.47 -0.92 12.96
C LEU A 108 -12.17 -0.48 11.67
N ILE A 109 -13.50 -0.58 11.62
CA ILE A 109 -14.32 -0.13 10.48
C ILE A 109 -14.12 1.37 10.22
N LYS A 110 -14.07 2.18 11.29
CA LYS A 110 -13.83 3.62 11.17
C LYS A 110 -12.43 3.93 10.64
N ALA A 111 -11.41 3.21 11.10
CA ALA A 111 -10.06 3.36 10.58
C ALA A 111 -9.98 3.01 9.07
N SER A 112 -10.68 1.94 8.64
CA SER A 112 -10.80 1.60 7.23
C SER A 112 -11.57 2.65 6.41
N ALA A 113 -12.56 3.33 7.00
CA ALA A 113 -13.31 4.40 6.34
C ALA A 113 -12.43 5.64 6.05
N ASP A 114 -11.47 5.92 6.92
CA ASP A 114 -10.52 7.02 6.71
C ASP A 114 -9.59 6.73 5.51
N GLN A 115 -9.22 5.47 5.32
CA GLN A 115 -8.32 5.00 4.25
C GLN A 115 -9.04 4.83 2.90
N LEU A 116 -10.28 4.33 2.90
CA LEU A 116 -11.00 3.98 1.67
C LEU A 116 -12.06 5.01 1.30
N GLU A 117 -11.70 6.01 0.50
CA GLU A 117 -12.62 7.11 0.13
C GLU A 117 -13.92 6.63 -0.55
N VAL A 118 -13.82 5.58 -1.38
CA VAL A 118 -14.91 5.11 -2.26
C VAL A 118 -16.05 4.43 -1.49
N ILE A 119 -15.76 3.85 -0.32
CA ILE A 119 -16.72 3.17 0.55
C ILE A 119 -16.84 3.82 1.95
N ARG A 120 -16.11 4.91 2.18
CA ARG A 120 -16.21 5.75 3.37
C ARG A 120 -17.64 6.01 3.85
N PRO A 121 -18.62 6.41 3.00
CA PRO A 121 -19.98 6.66 3.49
C PRO A 121 -20.64 5.40 4.07
N ASP A 122 -20.55 4.26 3.37
CA ASP A 122 -21.15 3.00 3.82
C ASP A 122 -20.49 2.49 5.12
N LEU A 123 -19.16 2.61 5.25
CA LEU A 123 -18.44 2.20 6.47
C LEU A 123 -18.76 3.11 7.66
N ASN A 124 -18.92 4.42 7.44
CA ASN A 124 -19.34 5.36 8.49
C ASN A 124 -20.77 5.08 8.95
N GLU A 125 -21.68 4.80 8.02
CA GLU A 125 -23.06 4.41 8.33
C GLU A 125 -23.09 3.15 9.21
N VAL A 126 -22.27 2.13 8.88
CA VAL A 126 -22.13 0.94 9.73
C VAL A 126 -21.60 1.32 11.12
N ALA A 127 -20.56 2.16 11.21
CA ALA A 127 -20.02 2.58 12.51
C ALA A 127 -21.06 3.34 13.37
N GLU A 128 -21.90 4.18 12.76
CA GLU A 128 -23.00 4.88 13.44
C GLU A 128 -24.08 3.92 13.93
N HIS A 129 -24.45 2.92 13.14
CA HIS A 129 -25.39 1.88 13.57
C HIS A 129 -24.82 1.00 14.69
N VAL A 130 -23.50 0.76 14.70
CA VAL A 130 -22.86 0.09 15.85
C VAL A 130 -23.00 0.92 17.11
N GLU A 131 -22.72 2.23 17.06
CA GLU A 131 -22.91 3.10 18.23
C GLU A 131 -24.36 3.13 18.72
N THR A 132 -25.31 3.17 17.78
CA THR A 132 -26.74 3.12 18.09
C THR A 132 -27.10 1.82 18.80
N TYR A 133 -26.59 0.68 18.33
CA TYR A 133 -26.81 -0.62 18.98
C TYR A 133 -26.14 -0.70 20.35
N LEU A 134 -24.92 -0.18 20.50
CA LEU A 134 -24.21 -0.10 21.78
C LEU A 134 -24.97 0.75 22.82
N ALA A 135 -25.64 1.81 22.38
CA ALA A 135 -26.47 2.66 23.24
C ALA A 135 -27.73 1.93 23.76
N THR A 136 -28.15 0.83 23.12
CA THR A 136 -29.28 0.00 23.58
C THR A 136 -28.89 -1.06 24.61
N ALA A 137 -27.65 -1.05 25.11
CA ALA A 137 -27.18 -1.99 26.14
C ALA A 137 -28.13 -2.03 27.35
N LEU A 138 -28.58 -3.23 27.70
CA LEU A 138 -29.49 -3.41 28.82
C LEU A 138 -28.73 -3.28 30.15
N PRO A 139 -29.36 -2.69 31.19
CA PRO A 139 -28.74 -2.66 32.51
C PRO A 139 -28.62 -4.07 33.08
N PRO A 140 -27.63 -4.33 33.94
CA PRO A 140 -27.47 -5.62 34.59
C PRO A 140 -28.73 -5.99 35.39
N CYS A 141 -29.22 -7.21 35.23
CA CYS A 141 -30.32 -7.73 36.04
C CYS A 141 -29.82 -7.99 37.46
N THR A 142 -30.06 -7.05 38.38
CA THR A 142 -29.72 -7.21 39.79
C THR A 142 -30.82 -7.96 40.54
N GLY A 143 -30.63 -9.27 40.73
CA GLY A 143 -31.33 -10.08 41.76
C GLY A 143 -32.75 -10.56 41.43
N PRO A 144 -33.37 -11.34 42.34
CA PRO A 144 -34.71 -11.91 42.16
C PRO A 144 -35.76 -10.83 42.40
N VAL A 145 -35.94 -9.95 41.41
CA VAL A 145 -36.96 -8.90 41.44
C VAL A 145 -38.31 -9.54 41.18
N ARG A 146 -39.27 -9.36 42.10
CA ARG A 146 -40.69 -9.52 41.77
C ARG A 146 -41.05 -8.36 40.85
N VAL A 147 -40.86 -8.57 39.55
CA VAL A 147 -41.10 -7.56 38.50
C VAL A 147 -42.60 -7.29 38.43
N THR A 148 -42.99 -6.02 38.62
CA THR A 148 -44.36 -5.58 38.41
C THR A 148 -44.72 -5.63 36.91
N PRO A 149 -46.00 -5.72 36.53
CA PRO A 149 -46.40 -5.71 35.11
C PRO A 149 -45.86 -4.50 34.33
N ALA A 150 -45.83 -3.31 34.94
CA ALA A 150 -45.31 -2.10 34.31
C ALA A 150 -43.79 -2.16 34.06
N GLU A 151 -43.02 -2.74 35.00
CA GLU A 151 -41.59 -2.95 34.81
C GLU A 151 -41.31 -3.99 33.72
N LEU A 152 -42.14 -5.04 33.63
CA LEU A 152 -42.04 -6.07 32.60
C LEU A 152 -42.22 -5.45 31.20
N ASP A 153 -43.19 -4.55 31.03
CA ASP A 153 -43.41 -3.86 29.76
C ASP A 153 -42.23 -2.94 29.42
N GLY A 154 -41.66 -2.22 30.40
CA GLY A 154 -40.44 -1.43 30.20
C GLY A 154 -39.19 -2.28 29.86
N HIS A 155 -39.11 -3.53 30.32
CA HIS A 155 -38.06 -4.47 29.90
C HIS A 155 -38.28 -4.96 28.47
N ARG A 156 -39.52 -5.28 28.08
CA ARG A 156 -39.88 -5.67 26.72
C ARG A 156 -39.60 -4.56 25.72
N GLU A 157 -39.97 -3.32 26.01
CA GLU A 157 -39.69 -2.17 25.16
C GLU A 157 -38.20 -1.98 24.92
N ARG A 158 -37.37 -2.11 25.96
CA ARG A 158 -35.92 -2.01 25.82
C ARG A 158 -35.34 -3.14 24.96
N ALA A 159 -35.81 -4.37 25.15
CA ALA A 159 -35.40 -5.51 24.33
C ALA A 159 -35.83 -5.34 22.86
N MET A 160 -37.04 -4.84 22.61
CA MET A 160 -37.51 -4.53 21.25
C MET A 160 -36.67 -3.45 20.57
N ARG A 161 -36.29 -2.38 21.31
CA ARG A 161 -35.39 -1.34 20.80
C ARG A 161 -34.01 -1.90 20.45
N GLN A 162 -33.47 -2.78 21.31
CA GLN A 162 -32.20 -3.44 21.05
C GLN A 162 -32.25 -4.31 19.79
N GLU A 163 -33.28 -5.14 19.65
CA GLU A 163 -33.44 -6.00 18.47
C GLU A 163 -33.66 -5.18 17.19
N HIS A 164 -34.42 -4.08 17.27
CA HIS A 164 -34.57 -3.17 16.14
C HIS A 164 -33.23 -2.56 15.72
N ALA A 165 -32.44 -2.07 16.66
CA ALA A 165 -31.10 -1.54 16.37
C ALA A 165 -30.16 -2.61 15.80
N ARG A 166 -30.26 -3.87 16.25
CA ARG A 166 -29.53 -5.01 15.68
C ARG A 166 -29.88 -5.22 14.21
N MET A 167 -31.18 -5.22 13.88
CA MET A 167 -31.65 -5.39 12.50
C MET A 167 -31.21 -4.26 11.58
N GLU A 168 -31.23 -3.01 12.04
CA GLU A 168 -30.75 -1.87 11.25
C GLU A 168 -29.24 -1.97 10.97
N LEU A 169 -28.45 -2.36 11.98
CA LEU A 169 -27.03 -2.62 11.80
C LEU A 169 -26.75 -3.78 10.84
N GLU A 170 -27.51 -4.88 10.93
CA GLU A 170 -27.40 -6.02 10.01
C GLU A 170 -27.66 -5.59 8.54
N ARG A 171 -28.66 -4.74 8.32
CA ARG A 171 -28.96 -4.17 7.01
C ARG A 171 -27.81 -3.28 6.50
N ALA A 172 -27.25 -2.43 7.34
CA ALA A 172 -26.12 -1.57 6.98
C ALA A 172 -24.88 -2.40 6.61
N VAL A 173 -24.55 -3.42 7.41
CA VAL A 173 -23.43 -4.34 7.14
C VAL A 173 -23.63 -5.06 5.80
N SER A 174 -24.85 -5.54 5.54
CA SER A 174 -25.18 -6.22 4.29
C SER A 174 -25.03 -5.29 3.06
N ARG A 175 -25.47 -4.02 3.19
CA ARG A 175 -25.28 -3.00 2.14
C ARG A 175 -23.79 -2.75 1.87
N ALA A 176 -23.00 -2.53 2.92
CA ALA A 176 -21.56 -2.29 2.82
C ALA A 176 -20.83 -3.48 2.17
N GLN A 177 -21.13 -4.72 2.60
CA GLN A 177 -20.57 -5.92 1.97
C GLN A 177 -20.93 -6.03 0.48
N GLN A 178 -22.17 -5.71 0.11
CA GLN A 178 -22.57 -5.70 -1.29
C GLN A 178 -21.84 -4.62 -2.09
N ARG A 179 -21.60 -3.45 -1.49
CA ARG A 179 -20.80 -2.38 -2.10
C ARG A 179 -19.37 -2.83 -2.34
N ILE A 180 -18.73 -3.47 -1.36
CA ILE A 180 -17.38 -4.06 -1.53
C ILE A 180 -17.35 -5.07 -2.69
N ARG A 181 -18.35 -5.96 -2.77
CA ARG A 181 -18.44 -6.95 -3.85
C ARG A 181 -18.54 -6.30 -5.24
N VAL A 182 -19.20 -5.15 -5.35
CA VAL A 182 -19.26 -4.39 -6.60
C VAL A 182 -17.91 -3.77 -6.92
N LEU A 183 -17.22 -3.19 -5.92
CA LEU A 183 -15.90 -2.58 -6.10
C LEU A 183 -14.80 -3.57 -6.45
N ARG A 184 -14.93 -4.84 -6.04
CA ARG A 184 -14.00 -5.92 -6.40
C ARG A 184 -14.16 -6.44 -7.82
N LYS A 185 -15.24 -6.10 -8.53
CA LYS A 185 -15.43 -6.57 -9.92
C LYS A 185 -14.52 -5.75 -10.84
N PRO A 186 -13.76 -6.41 -11.74
CA PRO A 186 -12.82 -5.76 -12.66
C PRO A 186 -13.51 -4.90 -13.71
#